data_AF-A0A924JQZ8-F1
#
_entry.id   AF-A0A924JQZ8-F1
#
_cell.length_a   1.000
_cell.length_b   1.000
_cell.length_c   1.000
_cell.angle_alpha   90.00
_cell.angle_beta   90.00
_cell.angle_gamma   90.00
#
_symmetry.space_group_name_H-M   'P 1'
#
loop_
_entity.id
_entity.type
_entity.pdbx_description
1 polymer ?
#
loop_
_entity_poly.entity_id
_entity_poly.type
_entity_poly.pdbx_seq_one_letter_code
_entity_poly.pdbx_strand_id
1 'polypeptide(L)'
;MKIIMAILLLIICFCNDAKAQEEFVPQPAKLITKFPFIQLTGGIIIIRAQIDTLRDTLNFVFDTGSGGISLDSTTVKEKKFVAVKSDRTIRGIAGMKTVSFTYGHTMKLPGMQVDSLAFHINDYDLLTSVYGIKIDGIMGYSFLRRFIIKIDYDKQLLEIYTPGVFKYPRGG
;
A
#
# COMPACT_ATOMS: atom_id res chain seq x y z
N MET A 1 19.03 7.39 -66.38
CA MET A 1 18.52 6.62 -65.21
C MET A 1 19.43 6.68 -63.98
N LYS A 2 20.74 6.38 -64.06
CA LYS A 2 21.64 6.36 -62.87
C LYS A 2 21.75 7.69 -62.12
N ILE A 3 21.78 8.82 -62.82
CA ILE A 3 21.89 10.17 -62.21
C ILE A 3 20.60 10.56 -61.48
N ILE A 4 19.44 10.23 -62.05
CA ILE A 4 18.13 10.48 -61.43
C ILE A 4 17.98 9.63 -60.15
N MET A 5 18.44 8.37 -60.19
CA MET A 5 18.46 7.50 -59.03
C MET A 5 19.37 8.03 -57.92
N ALA A 6 20.54 8.59 -58.27
CA ALA A 6 21.48 9.18 -57.31
C ALA A 6 20.92 10.44 -56.65
N ILE A 7 20.22 11.29 -57.40
CA ILE A 7 19.57 12.50 -56.86
C ILE A 7 18.42 12.14 -55.92
N LEU A 8 17.63 11.11 -56.25
CA LEU A 8 16.53 10.64 -55.40
C LEU A 8 17.03 10.06 -54.07
N LEU A 9 18.14 9.31 -54.08
CA LEU A 9 18.77 8.80 -52.85
C LEU A 9 19.32 9.92 -51.96
N LEU A 10 19.87 10.97 -52.58
CA LEU A 10 20.44 12.12 -51.86
C LEU A 10 19.34 12.90 -51.11
N ILE A 11 18.17 13.10 -51.73
CA ILE A 11 17.04 13.81 -51.13
C ILE A 11 16.47 13.05 -49.91
N ILE A 12 16.46 11.72 -49.93
CA ILE A 12 16.00 10.89 -48.79
C ILE A 12 16.96 11.00 -47.59
N CYS A 13 18.27 11.15 -47.83
CA CYS A 13 19.27 11.28 -46.76
C CYS A 13 19.29 12.66 -46.08
N PHE A 14 18.78 13.72 -46.72
CA PHE A 14 18.77 15.09 -46.20
C PHE A 14 17.49 15.48 -45.43
N CYS A 15 16.51 14.58 -45.28
CA CYS A 15 15.28 14.81 -44.50
C CYS A 15 15.34 14.26 -43.05
N ASN A 16 16.53 14.19 -42.44
CA ASN A 16 16.73 13.61 -41.12
C ASN A 16 16.67 14.64 -39.98
N ASP A 17 15.60 15.43 -39.90
CA ASP A 17 15.17 16.01 -38.62
C ASP A 17 13.97 15.21 -38.10
N ALA A 18 14.21 13.91 -37.88
CA ALA A 18 13.25 13.07 -37.18
C ALA A 18 13.19 13.53 -35.73
N LYS A 19 12.15 14.29 -35.37
CA LYS A 19 11.83 14.53 -33.97
C LYS A 19 11.40 13.19 -33.37
N ALA A 20 12.31 12.54 -32.64
CA ALA A 20 12.00 11.38 -31.84
C ALA A 20 10.83 11.73 -30.90
N GLN A 21 9.88 10.80 -30.75
CA GLN A 21 8.73 11.02 -29.89
C GLN A 21 9.21 11.19 -28.46
N GLU A 22 8.87 12.32 -27.83
CA GLU A 22 9.06 12.51 -26.40
C GLU A 22 8.20 11.47 -25.67
N GLU A 23 8.86 10.49 -25.06
CA GLU A 23 8.22 9.50 -24.22
C GLU A 23 8.17 10.02 -22.78
N PHE A 24 6.98 10.01 -22.18
CA PHE A 24 6.85 10.19 -20.74
C PHE A 24 7.44 8.99 -20.02
N VAL A 25 8.73 9.08 -19.67
CA VAL A 25 9.36 8.06 -18.84
C VAL A 25 8.81 8.19 -17.41
N PRO A 26 8.11 7.17 -16.87
CA PRO A 26 7.63 7.23 -15.52
C PRO A 26 8.82 7.33 -14.56
N GLN A 27 8.69 8.19 -13.55
CA GLN A 27 9.76 8.40 -12.58
C GLN A 27 10.11 7.07 -11.87
N PRO A 28 11.39 6.78 -11.62
CA PRO A 28 11.77 5.63 -10.82
C PRO A 28 11.17 5.69 -9.41
N ALA A 29 10.74 4.55 -8.90
CA ALA A 29 10.27 4.42 -7.53
C ALA A 29 11.42 4.76 -6.56
N LYS A 30 11.14 5.63 -5.58
CA LYS A 30 12.11 6.06 -4.57
C LYS A 30 11.80 5.43 -3.23
N LEU A 31 12.81 4.91 -2.54
CA LEU A 31 12.65 4.39 -1.18
C LEU A 31 12.23 5.55 -0.26
N ILE A 32 11.10 5.39 0.43
CA ILE A 32 10.59 6.32 1.44
C ILE A 32 11.17 5.93 2.79
N THR A 33 10.95 4.68 3.19
CA THR A 33 11.37 4.16 4.49
C THR A 33 11.50 2.64 4.46
N LYS A 34 12.17 2.10 5.49
CA LYS A 34 12.26 0.67 5.75
C LYS A 34 12.25 0.41 7.26
N PHE A 35 11.59 -0.65 7.68
CA PHE A 35 11.51 -1.01 9.09
C PHE A 35 11.20 -2.50 9.27
N PRO A 36 11.56 -3.09 10.43
CA PRO A 36 11.30 -4.49 10.69
C PRO A 36 9.80 -4.75 10.91
N PHE A 37 9.35 -5.95 10.58
CA PHE A 37 8.02 -6.45 10.90
C PHE A 37 8.11 -7.70 11.79
N ILE A 38 7.00 -8.04 12.46
CA ILE A 38 6.90 -9.29 13.21
C ILE A 38 6.20 -10.33 12.34
N GLN A 39 6.80 -11.50 12.16
CA GLN A 39 6.16 -12.62 11.49
C GLN A 39 5.64 -13.62 12.51
N LEU A 40 4.35 -13.90 12.46
CA LEU A 40 3.72 -14.96 13.23
C LEU A 40 3.68 -16.26 12.42
N THR A 41 3.36 -17.37 13.10
CA THR A 41 3.11 -18.66 12.47
C THR A 41 2.10 -18.53 11.33
N GLY A 42 2.35 -19.25 10.23
CA GLY A 42 1.53 -19.16 9.03
C GLY A 42 1.84 -17.96 8.12
N GLY A 43 2.93 -17.23 8.37
CA GLY A 43 3.42 -16.16 7.49
C GLY A 43 2.71 -14.82 7.69
N ILE A 44 1.96 -14.67 8.78
CA ILE A 44 1.21 -13.46 9.07
C ILE A 44 2.17 -12.34 9.48
N ILE A 45 2.11 -11.23 8.76
CA ILE A 45 2.92 -10.05 9.02
C ILE A 45 2.16 -9.10 9.94
N ILE A 46 2.78 -8.72 11.05
CA ILE A 46 2.31 -7.67 11.94
C ILE A 46 3.19 -6.43 11.79
N ILE A 47 2.52 -5.31 11.49
CA ILE A 47 3.10 -3.98 11.41
C ILE A 47 2.61 -3.16 12.59
N ARG A 48 3.55 -2.56 13.33
CA ARG A 48 3.24 -1.62 14.41
C ARG A 48 3.13 -0.22 13.84
N ALA A 49 2.00 0.43 14.07
CA ALA A 49 1.77 1.80 13.65
C ALA A 49 1.08 2.60 14.75
N GLN A 50 1.48 3.87 14.91
CA GLN A 50 0.79 4.79 15.79
C GLN A 50 -0.37 5.44 15.04
N ILE A 51 -1.52 5.59 15.69
CA ILE A 51 -2.66 6.33 15.13
C ILE A 51 -2.78 7.67 15.85
N ASP A 52 -2.93 8.74 15.07
CA ASP A 52 -3.08 10.13 15.51
C ASP A 52 -2.01 10.54 16.54
N THR A 53 -2.43 10.85 17.77
CA THR A 53 -1.61 11.27 18.89
C THR A 53 -1.48 10.20 19.96
N LEU A 54 -1.86 8.95 19.68
CA LEU A 54 -1.72 7.85 20.63
C LEU A 54 -0.24 7.70 21.03
N ARG A 55 0.02 7.47 22.32
CA ARG A 55 1.40 7.30 22.80
C ARG A 55 2.04 6.01 22.30
N ASP A 56 1.25 4.93 22.28
CA ASP A 56 1.71 3.60 21.90
C ASP A 56 1.31 3.26 20.45
N THR A 57 1.96 2.24 19.90
CA THR A 57 1.62 1.64 18.62
C THR A 57 0.49 0.62 18.76
N LEU A 58 -0.25 0.43 17.67
CA LEU A 58 -1.25 -0.62 17.50
C LEU A 58 -0.70 -1.70 16.56
N ASN A 59 -1.17 -2.94 16.72
CA ASN A 59 -0.76 -4.07 15.88
C ASN A 59 -1.71 -4.24 14.69
N PHE A 60 -1.19 -4.07 13.48
CA PHE A 60 -1.93 -4.26 12.25
C PHE A 60 -1.48 -5.54 11.55
N VAL A 61 -2.44 -6.41 11.20
CA VAL A 61 -2.17 -7.45 10.20
C VAL A 61 -1.99 -6.77 8.86
N PHE A 62 -0.86 -7.01 8.20
CA PHE A 62 -0.63 -6.56 6.84
C PHE A 62 -1.23 -7.58 5.86
N ASP A 63 -2.29 -7.19 5.16
CA ASP A 63 -3.14 -8.10 4.38
C ASP A 63 -3.36 -7.58 2.96
N THR A 64 -2.67 -8.20 2.00
CA THR A 64 -2.81 -7.87 0.57
C THR A 64 -4.15 -8.31 -0.02
N GLY A 65 -4.87 -9.22 0.64
CA GLY A 65 -6.20 -9.70 0.25
C GLY A 65 -7.35 -8.85 0.81
N SER A 66 -7.09 -7.93 1.75
CA SER A 66 -8.12 -7.05 2.30
C SER A 66 -8.39 -5.85 1.39
N GLY A 67 -9.67 -5.64 1.06
CA GLY A 67 -10.12 -4.53 0.21
C GLY A 67 -10.04 -3.14 0.85
N GLY A 68 -9.59 -3.01 2.10
CA GLY A 68 -9.52 -1.72 2.78
C GLY A 68 -8.60 -1.72 4.01
N ILE A 69 -8.77 -0.70 4.83
CA ILE A 69 -8.08 -0.55 6.13
C ILE A 69 -9.14 -0.53 7.24
N SER A 70 -8.84 -1.14 8.39
CA SER A 70 -9.80 -1.31 9.48
C SER A 70 -9.18 -1.26 10.86
N LEU A 71 -10.04 -1.01 11.84
CA LEU A 71 -9.74 -1.12 13.26
C LEU A 71 -10.69 -2.09 13.94
N ASP A 72 -10.18 -2.74 14.97
CA ASP A 72 -10.97 -3.56 15.89
C ASP A 72 -11.96 -2.68 16.68
N SER A 73 -13.16 -3.20 16.87
CA SER A 73 -14.25 -2.50 17.55
C SER A 73 -13.92 -2.18 19.00
N THR A 74 -13.18 -3.05 19.69
CA THR A 74 -12.76 -2.79 21.07
C THR A 74 -11.66 -1.74 21.12
N THR A 75 -10.69 -1.76 20.17
CA THR A 75 -9.67 -0.71 20.04
C THR A 75 -10.31 0.66 19.80
N VAL A 76 -11.31 0.76 18.90
CA VAL A 76 -12.06 2.00 18.65
C VAL A 76 -12.72 2.51 19.94
N LYS A 77 -13.36 1.62 20.70
CA LYS A 77 -14.02 1.96 21.98
C LYS A 77 -13.02 2.42 23.03
N GLU A 78 -11.93 1.69 23.23
CA GLU A 78 -10.90 1.97 24.23
C GLU A 78 -10.17 3.29 23.97
N LYS A 79 -9.84 3.56 22.70
CA LYS A 79 -9.17 4.80 22.27
C LYS A 79 -10.16 5.96 22.08
N LYS A 80 -11.45 5.73 22.28
CA LYS A 80 -12.54 6.72 22.15
C LYS A 80 -12.58 7.37 20.78
N PHE A 81 -12.30 6.60 19.73
CA PHE A 81 -12.45 7.05 18.36
C PHE A 81 -13.93 7.19 17.99
N VAL A 82 -14.25 8.20 17.19
CA VAL A 82 -15.65 8.51 16.83
C VAL A 82 -16.13 7.54 15.75
N ALA A 83 -16.95 6.59 16.16
CA ALA A 83 -17.61 5.67 15.24
C ALA A 83 -18.83 6.34 14.58
N VAL A 84 -18.83 6.37 13.25
CA VAL A 84 -19.91 6.89 12.42
C VAL A 84 -20.54 5.73 11.66
N LYS A 85 -21.86 5.57 11.80
CA LYS A 85 -22.61 4.60 10.99
C LYS A 85 -22.57 5.02 9.53
N SER A 86 -22.31 4.08 8.63
CA SER A 86 -22.36 4.31 7.19
C SER A 86 -23.44 3.44 6.53
N ASP A 87 -23.80 3.80 5.31
CA ASP A 87 -24.61 3.01 4.38
C ASP A 87 -23.76 2.04 3.53
N ARG A 88 -22.43 2.05 3.71
CA ARG A 88 -21.51 1.26 2.90
C ARG A 88 -21.55 -0.20 3.32
N THR A 89 -21.71 -1.07 2.32
CA THR A 89 -21.65 -2.51 2.49
C THR A 89 -20.29 -3.04 2.07
N ILE A 90 -19.64 -3.81 2.94
CA ILE A 90 -18.43 -4.57 2.63
C ILE A 90 -18.81 -6.03 2.39
N ARG A 91 -18.26 -6.61 1.31
CA ARG A 91 -18.32 -8.05 1.04
C ARG A 91 -17.03 -8.70 1.51
N GLY A 92 -17.13 -9.65 2.41
CA GLY A 92 -16.02 -10.51 2.84
C GLY A 92 -16.40 -11.98 2.75
N ILE A 93 -15.55 -12.85 3.31
CA ILE A 93 -15.77 -14.30 3.34
C ILE A 93 -17.07 -14.66 4.08
N ALA A 94 -17.39 -13.91 5.15
CA ALA A 94 -18.62 -14.07 5.92
C ALA A 94 -19.86 -13.41 5.27
N GLY A 95 -19.77 -12.99 4.01
CA GLY A 95 -20.86 -12.36 3.28
C GLY A 95 -20.81 -10.82 3.27
N MET A 96 -21.98 -10.21 3.05
CA MET A 96 -22.14 -8.75 2.96
C MET A 96 -22.61 -8.18 4.29
N LYS A 97 -21.99 -7.08 4.72
CA LYS A 97 -22.41 -6.35 5.93
C LYS A 97 -22.26 -4.85 5.76
N THR A 98 -23.19 -4.10 6.31
CA THR A 98 -23.02 -2.65 6.51
C THR A 98 -22.07 -2.41 7.66
N VAL A 99 -21.12 -1.50 7.49
CA VAL A 99 -20.07 -1.24 8.49
C VAL A 99 -20.09 0.20 8.96
N SER A 100 -19.69 0.41 10.20
CA SER A 100 -19.34 1.74 10.71
C SER A 100 -17.90 2.07 10.34
N PHE A 101 -17.57 3.36 10.34
CA PHE A 101 -16.23 3.87 10.08
C PHE A 101 -15.79 4.82 11.17
N THR A 102 -14.48 4.98 11.30
CA THR A 102 -13.87 6.12 11.97
C THR A 102 -12.96 6.84 10.96
N TYR A 103 -13.06 8.16 10.88
CA TYR A 103 -12.58 8.97 9.75
C TYR A 103 -11.50 9.96 10.15
N GLY A 104 -10.71 10.39 9.17
CA GLY A 104 -9.79 11.53 9.32
C GLY A 104 -8.53 11.19 10.11
N HIS A 105 -8.20 9.91 10.24
CA HIS A 105 -7.06 9.47 11.02
C HIS A 105 -5.74 9.59 10.25
N THR A 106 -4.69 9.79 11.02
CA THR A 106 -3.30 9.73 10.58
C THR A 106 -2.65 8.46 11.12
N MET A 107 -2.10 7.64 10.24
CA MET A 107 -1.26 6.50 10.61
C MET A 107 0.21 6.86 10.47
N LYS A 108 0.98 6.70 11.55
CA LYS A 108 2.41 6.96 11.60
C LYS A 108 3.17 5.65 11.66
N LEU A 109 4.09 5.51 10.70
CA LEU A 109 5.05 4.42 10.59
C LEU A 109 6.46 4.99 10.81
N PRO A 110 7.48 4.15 11.04
CA PRO A 110 8.85 4.63 11.11
C PRO A 110 9.22 5.41 9.84
N GLY A 111 9.55 6.70 9.98
CA GLY A 111 10.00 7.56 8.88
C GLY A 111 8.91 8.04 7.92
N MET A 112 7.62 7.76 8.16
CA MET A 112 6.53 8.30 7.32
C MET A 112 5.18 8.38 8.04
N GLN A 113 4.27 9.17 7.49
CA GLN A 113 2.87 9.21 7.91
C GLN A 113 1.93 9.13 6.72
N VAL A 114 0.73 8.61 6.97
CA VAL A 114 -0.33 8.47 5.99
C VAL A 114 -1.60 9.06 6.58
N ASP A 115 -2.04 10.16 5.98
CA ASP A 115 -3.18 10.93 6.46
C ASP A 115 -4.48 10.56 5.74
N SER A 116 -5.59 11.12 6.24
CA SER A 116 -6.92 11.00 5.66
C SER A 116 -7.37 9.54 5.50
N LEU A 117 -7.07 8.71 6.50
CA LEU A 117 -7.51 7.32 6.53
C LEU A 117 -8.93 7.21 7.08
N ALA A 118 -9.72 6.36 6.44
CA ALA A 118 -11.05 5.98 6.87
C ALA A 118 -11.02 4.49 7.20
N PHE A 119 -11.01 4.17 8.48
CA PHE A 119 -10.97 2.79 8.97
C PHE A 119 -12.39 2.28 9.09
N HIS A 120 -12.71 1.18 8.41
CA HIS A 120 -13.94 0.46 8.73
C HIS A 120 -13.76 -0.28 10.05
N ILE A 121 -14.84 -0.40 10.81
CA ILE A 121 -14.82 -0.99 12.14
C ILE A 121 -15.27 -2.44 12.03
N ASN A 122 -14.48 -3.36 12.58
CA ASN A 122 -14.78 -4.77 12.59
C ASN A 122 -14.46 -5.43 13.93
N ASP A 123 -14.98 -6.63 14.17
CA ASP A 123 -14.62 -7.45 15.33
C ASP A 123 -13.46 -8.38 14.96
N TYR A 124 -12.35 -8.24 15.69
CA TYR A 124 -11.14 -9.05 15.55
C TYR A 124 -10.79 -9.87 16.81
N ASP A 125 -11.77 -10.13 17.68
CA ASP A 125 -11.56 -10.94 18.88
C ASP A 125 -11.08 -12.37 18.55
N LEU A 126 -11.67 -13.00 17.51
CA LEU A 126 -11.23 -14.32 17.05
C LEU A 126 -9.79 -14.30 16.53
N LEU A 127 -9.40 -13.29 15.73
CA LEU A 127 -8.03 -13.19 15.21
C LEU A 127 -7.04 -12.97 16.36
N THR A 128 -7.39 -12.09 17.30
CA THR A 128 -6.60 -11.86 18.51
C THR A 128 -6.38 -13.17 19.29
N SER A 129 -7.46 -13.94 19.49
CA SER A 129 -7.42 -15.22 20.19
C SER A 129 -6.58 -16.26 19.46
N VAL A 130 -6.70 -16.37 18.13
CA VAL A 130 -5.96 -17.34 17.31
C VAL A 130 -4.46 -17.03 17.27
N TYR A 131 -4.10 -15.75 17.13
CA TYR A 131 -2.70 -15.36 16.99
C TYR A 131 -1.98 -15.11 18.32
N GLY A 132 -2.70 -15.10 19.44
CA GLY A 132 -2.12 -14.89 20.78
C GLY A 132 -1.55 -13.48 20.99
N ILE A 133 -1.90 -12.53 20.13
CA ILE A 133 -1.51 -11.12 20.20
C ILE A 133 -2.72 -10.27 19.84
N LYS A 134 -2.90 -9.15 20.54
CA LYS A 134 -3.95 -8.18 20.23
C LYS A 134 -3.81 -7.72 18.78
N ILE A 135 -4.84 -7.99 17.97
CA ILE A 135 -4.97 -7.44 16.63
C ILE A 135 -5.87 -6.21 16.70
N ASP A 136 -5.28 -5.05 16.48
CA ASP A 136 -5.96 -3.77 16.54
C ASP A 136 -6.56 -3.35 15.21
N GLY A 137 -6.12 -3.96 14.10
CA GLY A 137 -6.62 -3.62 12.78
C GLY A 137 -5.99 -4.43 11.65
N ILE A 138 -6.47 -4.14 10.43
CA ILE A 138 -5.90 -4.68 9.19
C ILE A 138 -5.43 -3.52 8.33
N MET A 139 -4.21 -3.64 7.82
CA MET A 139 -3.62 -2.78 6.79
C MET A 139 -3.73 -3.46 5.43
N GLY A 140 -4.75 -3.09 4.66
CA GLY A 140 -4.98 -3.62 3.31
C GLY A 140 -5.00 -2.56 2.23
N TYR A 141 -5.83 -2.76 1.21
CA TYR A 141 -5.78 -2.04 -0.06
C TYR A 141 -5.79 -0.51 0.06
N SER A 142 -6.51 0.08 1.02
CA SER A 142 -6.54 1.55 1.23
C SER A 142 -5.15 2.16 1.49
N PHE A 143 -4.24 1.38 2.08
CA PHE A 143 -2.84 1.72 2.25
C PHE A 143 -2.01 1.28 1.03
N LEU A 144 -2.16 0.01 0.62
CA LEU A 144 -1.34 -0.59 -0.44
C LEU A 144 -1.45 0.13 -1.78
N ARG A 145 -2.63 0.66 -2.11
CA ARG A 145 -2.84 1.41 -3.36
C ARG A 145 -2.02 2.70 -3.48
N ARG A 146 -1.39 3.16 -2.39
CA ARG A 146 -0.65 4.43 -2.34
C ARG A 146 0.86 4.24 -2.55
N PHE A 147 1.38 3.02 -2.42
CA PHE A 147 2.81 2.75 -2.34
C PHE A 147 3.19 1.46 -3.04
N ILE A 148 4.46 1.35 -3.43
CA ILE A 148 5.06 0.05 -3.74
C ILE A 148 5.63 -0.51 -2.44
N ILE A 149 5.24 -1.73 -2.08
CA ILE A 149 5.71 -2.41 -0.88
C ILE A 149 6.60 -3.57 -1.28
N LYS A 150 7.81 -3.62 -0.71
CA LYS A 150 8.71 -4.76 -0.83
C LYS A 150 8.87 -5.40 0.54
N ILE A 151 8.76 -6.72 0.57
CA ILE A 151 8.82 -7.52 1.80
C ILE A 151 9.97 -8.51 1.64
N ASP A 152 10.96 -8.40 2.51
CA ASP A 152 12.06 -9.35 2.64
C ASP A 152 11.75 -10.22 3.86
N TYR A 153 11.24 -11.43 3.64
CA TYR A 153 10.84 -12.35 4.71
C TYR A 153 12.04 -12.91 5.48
N ASP A 154 13.16 -13.14 4.80
CA ASP A 154 14.38 -13.66 5.43
C ASP A 154 14.96 -12.65 6.43
N LYS A 155 14.90 -11.37 6.09
CA LYS A 155 15.36 -10.28 6.98
C LYS A 155 14.26 -9.67 7.84
N GLN A 156 13.02 -10.12 7.67
CA GLN A 156 11.82 -9.55 8.28
C GLN A 156 11.73 -8.03 8.13
N LEU A 157 12.02 -7.55 6.92
CA LEU A 157 12.11 -6.12 6.60
C LEU A 157 11.03 -5.73 5.59
N LEU A 158 10.29 -4.67 5.91
CA LEU A 158 9.35 -4.05 4.99
C LEU A 158 9.92 -2.73 4.48
N GLU A 159 9.95 -2.57 3.17
CA GLU A 159 10.41 -1.37 2.47
C GLU A 159 9.24 -0.73 1.73
N ILE A 160 9.09 0.59 1.87
CA ILE A 160 8.03 1.37 1.24
C ILE A 160 8.64 2.32 0.24
N TYR A 161 8.11 2.30 -0.98
CA TYR A 161 8.56 3.14 -2.08
C TYR A 161 7.43 4.02 -2.61
N THR A 162 7.79 5.15 -3.21
CA THR A 162 6.86 5.95 -4.01
C THR A 162 6.37 5.14 -5.21
N PRO A 163 5.16 5.40 -5.73
CA PRO A 163 4.75 4.91 -7.04
C PRO A 163 5.77 5.31 -8.12
N GLY A 164 6.05 4.41 -9.05
CA GLY A 164 7.04 4.64 -10.10
C GLY A 164 7.55 3.34 -10.72
N VAL A 165 8.50 3.46 -11.65
CA VAL A 165 9.17 2.29 -12.23
C VAL A 165 9.98 1.60 -11.13
N PHE A 166 9.61 0.35 -10.82
CA PHE A 166 10.29 -0.47 -9.83
C PHE A 166 11.00 -1.63 -10.50
N LYS A 167 12.33 -1.69 -10.37
CA LYS A 167 13.13 -2.78 -10.94
C LYS A 167 13.10 -3.98 -10.00
N TYR A 168 12.35 -5.01 -10.40
CA TYR A 168 12.28 -6.25 -9.66
C TYR A 168 13.62 -7.02 -9.73
N PRO A 169 14.15 -7.53 -8.60
CA PRO A 169 15.34 -8.38 -8.60
C PRO A 169 15.16 -9.60 -9.52
N ARG A 170 16.22 -10.01 -10.22
CA ARG A 170 16.16 -11.25 -11.01
C ARG A 170 16.09 -12.44 -10.04
N GLY A 171 15.09 -13.30 -10.23
CA GLY A 171 14.98 -14.57 -9.49
C GLY A 171 14.03 -14.55 -8.29
N GLY A 172 13.38 -13.42 -7.99
CA GLY A 172 12.65 -13.27 -6.72
C GLY A 172 13.45 -12.42 -5.75
#